data_AF-A0A945SFG9-F1
#
_entry.id   AF-A0A945SFG9-F1
#
_cell.length_a   1.000
_cell.length_b   1.000
_cell.length_c   1.000
_cell.angle_alpha   90.00
_cell.angle_beta   90.00
_cell.angle_gamma   90.00
#
_symmetry.space_group_name_H-M   'P 1'
#
loop_
_entity.id
_entity.type
_entity.pdbx_description
1 polymer ?
#
loop_
_entity_poly.entity_id
_entity_poly.type
_entity_poly.pdbx_seq_one_letter_code
_entity_poly.pdbx_strand_id
1 'polypeptide(L)'
;MKKTILTLALAFVGTFAMAQEMTIAHTGIATVPTSTDKSLSVNVGDDITFIYGGGGSHPMTEGWQDGSASTPVPFVTQTVTSLIPTVTFQINTVGIYKFHCGTNPGNSNNWGTIYVADGTTSVETVDNNPISVFPNPVRDKLTVKGLTESASIYGLNGNKVMYVTNGTFNVTDLAKGTYIVKTAKYNTVFIKK
;
A
#
# COMPACT_ATOMS: atom_id res chain seq x y z
N MET A 1 56.29 -53.55 -30.28
CA MET A 1 56.24 -52.57 -29.17
C MET A 1 54.80 -52.10 -29.02
N LYS A 2 54.29 -52.08 -27.78
CA LYS A 2 53.00 -51.52 -27.36
C LYS A 2 52.84 -50.10 -27.94
N LYS A 3 51.64 -49.63 -28.33
CA LYS A 3 50.65 -49.06 -27.40
C LYS A 3 49.26 -49.01 -28.04
N THR A 4 48.31 -49.67 -27.39
CA THR A 4 46.90 -49.26 -27.29
C THR A 4 46.80 -47.97 -26.47
N ILE A 5 45.80 -47.13 -26.76
CA ILE A 5 44.93 -46.30 -25.86
C ILE A 5 44.04 -45.50 -26.83
N LEU A 6 42.79 -45.89 -27.05
CA LEU A 6 41.58 -45.69 -26.23
C LEU A 6 41.08 -44.24 -26.20
N THR A 7 39.88 -44.10 -26.74
CA THR A 7 38.97 -42.98 -26.96
C THR A 7 38.80 -42.00 -25.79
N LEU A 8 38.60 -40.71 -26.08
CA LEU A 8 37.66 -39.91 -25.31
C LEU A 8 36.96 -38.89 -26.23
N ALA A 9 35.70 -39.17 -26.55
CA ALA A 9 34.76 -38.16 -26.98
C ALA A 9 34.55 -37.20 -25.80
N LEU A 10 34.74 -35.90 -26.02
CA LEU A 10 34.23 -34.89 -25.09
C LEU A 10 33.28 -33.96 -25.83
N ALA A 11 32.07 -33.96 -25.29
CA ALA A 11 30.86 -33.39 -25.82
C ALA A 11 30.89 -31.86 -25.87
N PHE A 12 30.01 -31.34 -26.72
CA PHE A 12 29.44 -29.99 -26.70
C PHE A 12 29.57 -29.30 -25.33
N VAL A 13 30.35 -28.22 -25.26
CA VAL A 13 30.10 -27.17 -24.29
C VAL A 13 29.16 -26.18 -24.97
N GLY A 14 27.87 -26.51 -24.95
CA GLY A 14 26.84 -25.49 -25.16
C GLY A 14 27.02 -24.44 -24.07
N THR A 15 27.28 -23.20 -24.45
CA THR A 15 27.13 -22.08 -23.53
C THR A 15 25.65 -21.95 -23.24
N PHE A 16 25.21 -22.52 -22.11
CA PHE A 16 23.92 -22.17 -21.53
C PHE A 16 24.02 -20.70 -21.11
N ALA A 17 23.44 -19.81 -21.92
CA ALA A 17 23.11 -18.47 -21.45
C ALA A 17 22.12 -18.68 -20.30
N MET A 18 22.61 -18.55 -19.07
CA MET A 18 21.75 -18.57 -17.89
C MET A 18 20.76 -17.42 -18.03
N ALA A 19 19.46 -17.72 -17.97
CA ALA A 19 18.42 -16.71 -17.96
C ALA A 19 18.71 -15.73 -16.82
N GLN A 20 18.75 -14.44 -17.14
CA GLN A 20 18.84 -13.41 -16.12
C GLN A 20 17.43 -13.18 -15.59
N GLU A 21 17.21 -13.49 -14.31
CA GLU A 21 15.93 -13.26 -13.64
C GLU A 21 16.14 -12.35 -12.42
N MET A 22 15.19 -11.43 -12.22
CA MET A 22 15.11 -10.53 -11.06
C MET A 22 13.67 -10.56 -10.55
N THR A 23 13.49 -10.65 -9.22
CA THR A 23 12.16 -10.68 -8.60
C THR A 23 12.04 -9.64 -7.49
N ILE A 24 10.93 -8.93 -7.41
CA ILE A 24 10.62 -7.90 -6.39
C ILE A 24 9.24 -8.23 -5.80
N ALA A 25 9.04 -8.13 -4.48
CA ALA A 25 7.74 -8.42 -3.86
C ALA A 25 7.38 -7.52 -2.66
N HIS A 26 6.08 -7.30 -2.44
CA HIS A 26 5.45 -6.85 -1.18
C HIS A 26 4.43 -7.91 -0.70
N THR A 27 4.20 -7.98 0.62
CA THR A 27 3.41 -8.96 1.42
C THR A 27 3.15 -10.38 0.84
N GLY A 28 3.71 -11.40 1.52
CA GLY A 28 3.31 -12.81 1.36
C GLY A 28 4.14 -13.68 0.40
N ILE A 29 5.47 -13.48 0.35
CA ILE A 29 6.48 -14.19 -0.47
C ILE A 29 5.99 -15.47 -1.18
N ALA A 30 5.74 -15.36 -2.48
CA ALA A 30 6.28 -16.25 -3.51
C ALA A 30 6.00 -15.65 -4.91
N THR A 31 7.06 -15.20 -5.59
CA THR A 31 7.14 -14.94 -7.05
C THR A 31 5.98 -14.15 -7.68
N VAL A 32 6.07 -12.82 -7.72
CA VAL A 32 5.23 -11.93 -8.55
C VAL A 32 6.11 -10.71 -8.93
N PRO A 33 6.01 -10.10 -10.14
CA PRO A 33 4.97 -10.29 -11.14
C PRO A 33 5.22 -11.45 -12.11
N THR A 34 4.23 -12.34 -12.20
CA THR A 34 3.93 -13.16 -13.38
C THR A 34 3.45 -12.33 -14.57
N SER A 35 3.46 -11.00 -14.43
CA SER A 35 3.15 -10.01 -15.45
C SER A 35 4.39 -9.68 -16.28
N THR A 36 4.20 -9.48 -17.58
CA THR A 36 5.22 -8.91 -18.46
C THR A 36 5.57 -7.46 -18.08
N ASP A 37 4.65 -6.78 -17.38
CA ASP A 37 4.91 -5.49 -16.75
C ASP A 37 5.52 -5.73 -15.35
N LYS A 38 6.83 -5.53 -15.25
CA LYS A 38 7.65 -5.71 -14.03
C LYS A 38 7.42 -4.55 -13.06
N SER A 39 6.16 -4.26 -12.75
CA SER A 39 5.73 -3.15 -11.90
C SER A 39 5.28 -3.64 -10.52
N LEU A 40 5.48 -2.79 -9.50
CA LEU A 40 5.05 -3.01 -8.12
C LEU A 40 4.36 -1.74 -7.62
N SER A 41 3.23 -1.89 -6.90
CA SER A 41 2.58 -0.78 -6.20
C SER A 41 2.65 -1.01 -4.70
N VAL A 42 3.05 0.01 -3.94
CA VAL A 42 3.23 -0.01 -2.48
C VAL A 42 2.72 1.31 -1.88
N ASN A 43 2.48 1.31 -0.57
CA ASN A 43 2.33 2.55 0.19
C ASN A 43 3.66 3.06 0.71
N VAL A 44 3.73 4.36 1.03
CA VAL A 44 4.83 4.98 1.75
C VAL A 44 5.14 4.17 3.01
N GLY A 45 6.39 3.75 3.16
CA GLY A 45 6.87 3.00 4.32
C GLY A 45 6.62 1.49 4.29
N ASP A 46 5.99 0.95 3.25
CA ASP A 46 5.90 -0.50 3.07
C ASP A 46 7.29 -1.10 2.80
N ASP A 47 7.53 -2.29 3.35
CA ASP A 47 8.75 -3.05 3.09
C ASP A 47 8.72 -3.63 1.67
N ILE A 48 9.72 -3.25 0.87
CA ILE A 48 9.98 -3.78 -0.47
C ILE A 48 11.11 -4.78 -0.38
N THR A 49 10.90 -5.99 -0.86
CA THR A 49 11.91 -7.04 -0.85
C THR A 49 12.41 -7.32 -2.26
N PHE A 50 13.71 -7.10 -2.49
CA PHE A 50 14.41 -7.46 -3.71
C PHE A 50 15.09 -8.82 -3.55
N ILE A 51 14.85 -9.74 -4.48
CA ILE A 51 15.26 -11.14 -4.39
C ILE A 51 16.15 -11.50 -5.58
N TYR A 52 17.26 -12.15 -5.27
CA TYR A 52 18.21 -12.71 -6.23
C TYR A 52 17.58 -13.83 -7.06
N GLY A 53 17.49 -13.64 -8.38
CA GLY A 53 16.94 -14.62 -9.32
C GLY A 53 17.96 -15.55 -9.98
N GLY A 54 19.26 -15.41 -9.69
CA GLY A 54 20.32 -16.26 -10.25
C GLY A 54 21.34 -15.51 -11.10
N GLY A 55 22.40 -16.20 -11.54
CA GLY A 55 23.46 -15.63 -12.38
C GLY A 55 24.52 -14.81 -11.64
N GLY A 56 24.77 -13.57 -12.10
CA GLY A 56 25.76 -12.64 -11.53
C GLY A 56 25.15 -11.65 -10.53
N SER A 57 25.90 -10.61 -10.16
CA SER A 57 25.37 -9.53 -9.31
C SER A 57 24.21 -8.79 -10.00
N HIS A 58 23.18 -8.40 -9.24
CA HIS A 58 22.07 -7.58 -9.72
C HIS A 58 21.92 -6.32 -8.88
N PRO A 59 22.55 -5.20 -9.30
CA PRO A 59 22.27 -3.89 -8.73
C PRO A 59 20.98 -3.32 -9.34
N MET A 60 19.95 -3.11 -8.52
CA MET A 60 18.73 -2.38 -8.84
C MET A 60 19.04 -0.88 -8.81
N THR A 61 19.46 -0.35 -9.95
CA THR A 61 19.89 1.03 -10.14
C THR A 61 18.73 1.90 -10.62
N GLU A 62 18.71 3.17 -10.22
CA GLU A 62 17.66 4.10 -10.60
C GLU A 62 17.67 4.43 -12.11
N GLY A 63 16.50 4.69 -12.66
CA GLY A 63 16.31 5.18 -14.02
C GLY A 63 15.86 4.11 -15.02
N TRP A 64 15.55 4.58 -16.24
CA TRP A 64 15.11 3.79 -17.39
C TRP A 64 16.02 3.97 -18.62
N GLN A 65 16.06 3.01 -19.55
CA GLN A 65 16.88 3.08 -20.78
C GLN A 65 16.52 4.26 -21.68
N ASP A 66 15.28 4.74 -21.56
CA ASP A 66 14.75 5.87 -22.32
C ASP A 66 15.14 7.23 -21.69
N GLY A 67 15.95 7.23 -20.63
CA GLY A 67 16.36 8.42 -19.90
C GLY A 67 15.35 8.90 -18.86
N SER A 68 14.24 8.18 -18.65
CA SER A 68 13.31 8.50 -17.57
C SER A 68 13.95 8.28 -16.22
N ALA A 69 13.79 9.25 -15.32
CA ALA A 69 14.24 9.16 -13.94
C ALA A 69 13.09 8.82 -12.98
N SER A 70 13.44 8.44 -11.76
CA SER A 70 12.49 8.38 -10.65
C SER A 70 12.00 9.79 -10.26
N THR A 71 10.77 9.90 -9.77
CA THR A 71 10.18 11.15 -9.28
C THR A 71 9.57 10.94 -7.90
N PRO A 72 9.62 11.94 -7.01
CA PRO A 72 10.31 13.23 -7.15
C PRO A 72 11.82 13.15 -6.89
N VAL A 73 12.30 12.04 -6.31
CA VAL A 73 13.70 11.85 -5.93
C VAL A 73 14.21 10.49 -6.41
N PRO A 74 15.52 10.35 -6.70
CA PRO A 74 16.12 9.04 -6.94
C PRO A 74 16.13 8.21 -5.64
N PHE A 75 16.28 6.89 -5.79
CA PHE A 75 16.46 5.98 -4.66
C PHE A 75 17.87 5.35 -4.71
N VAL A 76 18.33 4.84 -3.56
CA VAL A 76 19.65 4.22 -3.43
C VAL A 76 19.66 2.87 -4.13
N THR A 77 20.73 2.58 -4.87
CA THR A 77 20.86 1.29 -5.54
C THR A 77 20.88 0.14 -4.53
N GLN A 78 19.98 -0.83 -4.71
CA GLN A 78 19.91 -2.04 -3.89
C GLN A 78 20.55 -3.19 -4.66
N THR A 79 21.46 -3.95 -4.06
CA THR A 79 22.19 -5.03 -4.78
C THR A 79 21.95 -6.39 -4.14
N VAL A 80 21.61 -7.38 -4.96
CA VAL A 80 21.50 -8.79 -4.55
C VAL A 80 22.49 -9.66 -5.32
N THR A 81 22.96 -10.72 -4.68
CA THR A 81 23.92 -11.69 -5.21
C THR A 81 23.61 -13.09 -4.68
N SER A 82 24.32 -14.12 -5.12
CA SER A 82 24.22 -15.46 -4.51
C SER A 82 24.62 -15.51 -3.03
N LEU A 83 25.38 -14.53 -2.54
CA LEU A 83 25.79 -14.42 -1.14
C LEU A 83 24.85 -13.51 -0.32
N ILE A 84 24.14 -12.61 -0.99
CA ILE A 84 23.14 -11.70 -0.40
C ILE A 84 21.86 -11.87 -1.23
N PRO A 85 21.11 -12.97 -1.00
CA PRO A 85 20.03 -13.36 -1.87
C PRO A 85 18.79 -12.47 -1.73
N THR A 86 18.73 -11.66 -0.67
CA THR A 86 17.58 -10.80 -0.39
C THR A 86 18.04 -9.48 0.23
N VAL A 87 17.45 -8.37 -0.21
CA VAL A 87 17.57 -7.06 0.43
C VAL A 87 16.17 -6.47 0.61
N THR A 88 15.88 -6.00 1.83
CA THR A 88 14.64 -5.29 2.15
C THR A 88 14.93 -3.81 2.36
N PHE A 89 14.08 -2.94 1.79
CA PHE A 89 14.20 -1.49 1.86
C PHE A 89 12.82 -0.83 1.80
N GLN A 90 12.75 0.45 2.13
CA GLN A 90 11.52 1.24 2.08
C GLN A 90 11.71 2.45 1.20
N ILE A 91 10.61 2.92 0.59
CA ILE A 91 10.56 4.21 -0.08
C ILE A 91 9.53 5.07 0.65
N ASN A 92 10.01 6.18 1.21
CA ASN A 92 9.24 7.04 2.13
C ASN A 92 8.71 8.32 1.48
N THR A 93 8.64 8.35 0.15
CA THR A 93 8.17 9.51 -0.59
C THR A 93 7.25 9.03 -1.70
N VAL A 94 6.07 9.65 -1.79
CA VAL A 94 5.10 9.38 -2.84
C VAL A 94 5.74 9.68 -4.19
N GLY A 95 5.61 8.77 -5.14
CA GLY A 95 6.33 8.91 -6.40
C GLY A 95 6.28 7.71 -7.32
N ILE A 96 7.00 7.85 -8.43
CA ILE A 96 7.20 6.82 -9.44
C ILE A 96 8.70 6.52 -9.50
N TYR A 97 9.09 5.31 -9.13
CA TYR A 97 10.49 4.91 -9.00
C TYR A 97 10.83 3.90 -10.08
N LYS A 98 11.60 4.34 -11.07
CA LYS A 98 12.04 3.51 -12.19
C LYS A 98 13.38 2.88 -11.86
N PHE A 99 13.56 1.62 -12.19
CA PHE A 99 14.80 0.92 -11.92
C PHE A 99 15.21 -0.05 -13.03
N HIS A 100 16.47 -0.45 -12.96
CA HIS A 100 17.08 -1.44 -13.84
C HIS A 100 18.21 -2.22 -13.21
N CYS A 101 18.61 -3.32 -13.86
CA CYS A 101 19.85 -3.99 -13.51
C CYS A 101 21.06 -3.21 -14.03
N GLY A 102 21.82 -2.57 -13.15
CA GLY A 102 23.03 -1.82 -13.50
C GLY A 102 24.16 -2.68 -14.07
N THR A 103 24.15 -4.01 -13.89
CA THR A 103 25.10 -4.93 -14.53
C THR A 103 24.80 -5.15 -16.01
N ASN A 104 23.54 -4.97 -16.43
CA ASN A 104 23.13 -5.16 -17.82
C ASN A 104 22.12 -4.08 -18.26
N PRO A 105 22.55 -2.81 -18.33
CA PRO A 105 21.67 -1.68 -18.62
C PRO A 105 21.20 -1.64 -20.08
N GLY A 106 21.59 -2.60 -20.93
CA GLY A 106 21.10 -2.75 -22.30
C GLY A 106 19.97 -3.78 -22.45
N ASN A 107 19.72 -4.61 -21.44
CA ASN A 107 18.76 -5.72 -21.55
C ASN A 107 17.35 -5.31 -21.15
N SER A 108 16.43 -5.27 -22.11
CA SER A 108 15.03 -4.88 -21.93
C SER A 108 14.24 -5.70 -20.92
N ASN A 109 14.73 -6.87 -20.50
CA ASN A 109 14.05 -7.74 -19.54
C ASN A 109 14.41 -7.46 -18.07
N ASN A 110 15.33 -6.53 -17.80
CA ASN A 110 15.84 -6.24 -16.46
C ASN A 110 15.49 -4.84 -15.96
N TRP A 111 14.22 -4.46 -16.10
CA TRP A 111 13.72 -3.13 -15.72
C TRP A 111 12.41 -3.29 -14.98
N GLY A 112 12.00 -2.25 -14.26
CA GLY A 112 10.67 -2.18 -13.68
C GLY A 112 10.36 -0.82 -13.06
N THR A 113 9.14 -0.71 -12.53
CA THR A 113 8.63 0.52 -11.91
C THR A 113 7.98 0.21 -10.56
N ILE A 114 8.32 0.98 -9.53
CA ILE A 114 7.66 0.95 -8.23
C ILE A 114 6.81 2.21 -8.10
N TYR A 115 5.50 2.04 -7.96
CA TYR A 115 4.54 3.10 -7.67
C TYR A 115 4.35 3.21 -6.17
N VAL A 116 4.69 4.36 -5.59
CA VAL A 116 4.55 4.61 -4.15
C VAL A 116 3.40 5.59 -3.94
N ALA A 117 2.33 5.09 -3.33
CA ALA A 117 1.16 5.88 -2.97
C ALA A 117 1.18 6.26 -1.48
N ASP A 118 0.42 7.28 -1.11
CA ASP A 118 0.18 7.56 0.31
C ASP A 118 -0.75 6.47 0.89
N GLY A 119 -0.35 5.86 1.99
CA GLY A 119 -1.12 4.81 2.66
C GLY A 119 -2.23 5.41 3.50
N THR A 120 -3.31 5.90 2.88
CA THR A 120 -4.42 6.49 3.65
C THR A 120 -5.43 5.43 4.08
N THR A 121 -5.10 4.65 5.10
CA THR A 121 -6.11 3.98 5.94
C THR A 121 -5.80 4.19 7.41
N SER A 122 -5.59 5.44 7.81
CA SER A 122 -5.58 5.81 9.23
C SER A 122 -7.00 6.18 9.66
N VAL A 123 -7.44 5.64 10.79
CA VAL A 123 -8.62 6.15 11.50
C VAL A 123 -8.13 7.30 12.35
N GLU A 124 -8.44 8.53 11.97
CA GLU A 124 -8.23 9.69 12.84
C GLU A 124 -8.93 9.43 14.18
N THR A 125 -8.16 9.24 15.25
CA THR A 125 -8.70 9.14 16.60
C THR A 125 -9.24 10.52 16.97
N VAL A 126 -10.57 10.64 17.05
CA VAL A 126 -11.20 11.84 17.59
C VAL A 126 -11.05 11.80 19.11
N ASP A 127 -9.88 12.24 19.60
CA ASP A 127 -9.55 12.24 21.03
C ASP A 127 -10.44 13.19 21.85
N ASN A 128 -11.17 14.10 21.20
CA ASN A 128 -12.11 15.03 21.83
C ASN A 128 -13.31 15.29 20.91
N ASN A 129 -14.37 14.48 21.02
CA ASN A 129 -15.65 14.82 20.40
C ASN A 129 -16.38 15.84 21.30
N PRO A 130 -16.51 17.12 20.89
CA PRO A 130 -17.17 18.12 21.73
C PRO A 130 -18.68 17.89 21.83
N ILE A 131 -19.26 17.05 20.95
CA ILE A 131 -20.71 16.84 20.87
C ILE A 131 -21.14 15.78 21.88
N SER A 132 -22.02 16.18 22.80
CA SER A 132 -22.65 15.28 23.76
C SER A 132 -24.16 15.28 23.61
N VAL A 133 -24.77 14.11 23.85
CA VAL A 133 -26.21 13.88 23.75
C VAL A 133 -26.73 13.28 25.05
N PHE A 134 -27.79 13.87 25.61
CA PHE A 134 -28.39 13.36 26.85
C PHE A 134 -29.88 13.76 26.99
N PRO A 135 -30.69 12.97 27.73
CA PRO A 135 -30.33 11.66 28.26
C PRO A 135 -30.10 10.67 27.10
N ASN A 136 -29.20 9.71 27.30
CA ASN A 136 -29.00 8.61 26.37
C ASN A 136 -28.98 7.32 27.19
N PRO A 137 -30.02 6.46 27.10
CA PRO A 137 -31.16 6.52 26.16
C PRO A 137 -32.19 7.66 26.44
N VAL A 138 -32.89 8.11 25.39
CA VAL A 138 -33.90 9.18 25.43
C VAL A 138 -35.32 8.64 25.19
N ARG A 139 -36.32 9.28 25.80
CA ARG A 139 -37.75 9.05 25.49
C ARG A 139 -38.31 10.17 24.62
N ASP A 140 -38.34 11.40 25.12
CA ASP A 140 -39.13 12.47 24.50
C ASP A 140 -38.30 13.71 24.16
N LYS A 141 -37.34 14.08 25.01
CA LYS A 141 -36.54 15.30 24.87
C LYS A 141 -35.05 14.97 24.84
N LEU A 142 -34.41 15.19 23.69
CA LEU A 142 -32.97 15.01 23.50
C LEU A 142 -32.28 16.36 23.62
N THR A 143 -31.26 16.46 24.48
CA THR A 143 -30.37 17.62 24.53
C THR A 143 -29.09 17.31 23.77
N VAL A 144 -28.69 18.21 22.88
CA VAL A 144 -27.43 18.17 22.13
C VAL A 144 -26.59 19.36 22.56
N LYS A 145 -25.40 19.11 23.11
CA LYS A 145 -24.45 20.14 23.55
C LYS A 145 -23.15 20.08 22.74
N GLY A 146 -22.46 21.21 22.67
CA GLY A 146 -21.12 21.32 22.05
C GLY A 146 -21.14 21.49 20.52
N LEU A 147 -22.31 21.79 19.95
CA LEU A 147 -22.42 22.20 18.56
C LEU A 147 -22.07 23.69 18.40
N THR A 148 -21.13 24.00 17.50
CA THR A 148 -20.85 25.37 17.05
C THR A 148 -21.83 25.84 15.99
N GLU A 149 -22.37 24.90 15.20
CA GLU A 149 -23.33 25.13 14.12
C GLU A 149 -24.51 24.14 14.23
N SER A 150 -25.20 23.87 13.11
CA SER A 150 -26.25 22.84 13.05
C SER A 150 -25.67 21.44 12.82
N ALA A 151 -26.43 20.43 13.26
CA ALA A 151 -26.20 19.02 12.96
C ALA A 151 -27.46 18.40 12.35
N SER A 152 -27.30 17.25 11.72
CA SER A 152 -28.40 16.43 11.21
C SER A 152 -28.47 15.12 11.97
N ILE A 153 -29.68 14.70 12.31
CA ILE A 153 -29.95 13.38 12.89
C ILE A 153 -30.31 12.43 11.75
N TYR A 154 -29.68 11.27 11.75
CA TYR A 154 -29.89 10.20 10.78
C TYR A 154 -30.31 8.90 11.49
N GLY A 155 -31.18 8.14 10.85
CA GLY A 155 -31.38 6.73 11.20
C GLY A 155 -30.20 5.87 10.71
N LEU A 156 -30.10 4.63 11.20
CA LEU A 156 -29.06 3.68 10.76
C LEU A 156 -29.14 3.31 9.26
N ASN A 157 -30.29 3.53 8.62
CA ASN A 157 -30.47 3.40 7.18
C ASN A 157 -29.92 4.60 6.38
N GLY A 158 -29.33 5.60 7.04
CA GLY A 158 -28.78 6.80 6.40
C GLY A 158 -29.81 7.87 6.08
N ASN A 159 -31.09 7.66 6.38
CA ASN A 159 -32.12 8.66 6.15
C ASN A 159 -32.02 9.78 7.19
N LYS A 160 -31.96 11.03 6.72
CA LYS A 160 -32.02 12.22 7.59
C LYS A 160 -33.44 12.37 8.14
N VAL A 161 -33.57 12.42 9.46
CA VAL A 161 -34.87 12.51 10.15
C VAL A 161 -35.13 13.88 10.79
N MET A 162 -34.08 14.64 11.12
CA MET A 162 -34.23 15.92 11.83
C MET A 162 -32.98 16.80 11.67
N TYR A 163 -33.17 18.12 11.74
CA TYR A 163 -32.11 19.11 11.95
C TYR A 163 -32.10 19.57 13.40
N VAL A 164 -30.91 19.72 13.98
CA VAL A 164 -30.72 20.20 15.36
C VAL A 164 -29.59 21.21 15.45
N THR A 165 -29.64 22.02 16.50
CA THR A 165 -28.57 22.95 16.91
C THR A 165 -28.19 22.64 18.36
N ASN A 166 -27.37 23.48 18.99
CA ASN A 166 -27.13 23.37 20.43
C ASN A 166 -28.44 23.66 21.19
N GLY A 167 -28.96 22.70 21.97
CA GLY A 167 -30.25 22.86 22.64
C GLY A 167 -30.99 21.55 22.92
N THR A 168 -32.28 21.66 23.23
CA THR A 168 -33.16 20.53 23.53
C THR A 168 -34.26 20.41 22.49
N PHE A 169 -34.44 19.21 21.94
CA PHE A 169 -35.34 18.90 20.82
C PHE A 169 -36.32 17.81 21.22
N ASN A 170 -37.56 17.95 20.75
CA ASN A 170 -38.58 16.92 20.88
C ASN A 170 -38.30 15.81 19.86
N VAL A 171 -38.15 14.57 20.35
CA VAL A 171 -37.89 13.37 19.57
C VAL A 171 -38.96 12.29 19.79
N THR A 172 -40.10 12.64 20.38
CA THR A 172 -41.19 11.70 20.70
C THR A 172 -41.65 10.92 19.47
N ASP A 173 -41.74 11.58 18.32
CA ASP A 173 -42.23 10.99 17.06
C ASP A 173 -41.20 10.13 16.34
N LEU A 174 -39.94 10.10 16.81
CA LEU A 174 -38.95 9.17 16.28
C LEU A 174 -39.28 7.75 16.70
N ALA A 175 -39.26 6.82 15.75
CA ALA A 175 -39.38 5.40 16.03
C ALA A 175 -38.26 4.94 16.98
N LYS A 176 -38.54 3.91 17.79
CA LYS A 176 -37.56 3.32 18.69
C LYS A 176 -36.36 2.79 17.90
N GLY A 177 -35.15 3.06 18.38
CA GLY A 177 -33.94 2.64 17.69
C GLY A 177 -32.73 3.54 17.94
N THR A 178 -31.66 3.28 17.21
CA THR A 178 -30.39 4.02 17.29
C THR A 178 -30.34 5.10 16.22
N TYR A 179 -29.87 6.28 16.60
CA TYR A 179 -29.75 7.43 15.72
C TYR A 179 -28.36 8.06 15.84
N ILE A 180 -27.90 8.66 14.74
CA ILE A 180 -26.61 9.32 14.63
C ILE A 180 -26.85 10.82 14.52
N VAL A 181 -26.30 11.60 15.45
CA VAL A 181 -26.17 13.05 15.30
C VAL A 181 -24.86 13.31 14.57
N LYS A 182 -24.91 13.90 13.37
CA LYS A 182 -23.77 14.10 12.49
C LYS A 182 -23.58 15.57 12.13
N THR A 183 -22.34 16.02 12.23
CA THR A 183 -21.82 17.27 11.68
C THR A 183 -20.82 16.96 10.56
N ALA A 184 -20.19 17.99 9.98
CA ALA A 184 -19.11 17.80 9.02
C ALA A 184 -17.88 17.07 9.61
N LYS A 185 -17.60 17.27 10.90
CA LYS A 185 -16.35 16.77 11.55
C LYS A 185 -16.58 15.66 12.58
N TYR A 186 -17.73 15.65 13.23
CA TYR A 186 -17.99 14.79 14.38
C TYR A 186 -19.33 14.07 14.25
N ASN A 187 -19.41 12.89 14.85
CA ASN A 187 -20.63 12.13 15.01
C ASN A 187 -20.79 11.68 16.46
N THR A 188 -22.02 11.57 16.93
CA THR A 188 -22.35 10.92 18.22
C THR A 188 -23.66 10.15 18.07
N VAL A 189 -23.90 9.21 18.97
CA VAL A 189 -25.02 8.26 18.86
C VAL A 189 -25.92 8.37 20.08
N PHE A 190 -27.24 8.28 19.85
CA PHE A 190 -28.20 8.09 20.94
C PHE A 190 -29.23 7.01 20.63
N ILE A 191 -29.83 6.47 21.69
CA ILE A 191 -30.86 5.41 21.63
C ILE A 191 -32.20 6.01 22.02
N LYS A 192 -33.19 5.91 21.12
CA LYS A 192 -34.60 6.25 21.37
C LYS A 192 -35.35 5.02 21.92
N LYS A 193 -35.95 5.16 23.10
CA LYS A 193 -36.80 4.14 23.76
C LYS A 193 -38.28 4.25 23.42
#